data_AF-A0A2E0X965-F1
#
_entry.id   AF-A0A2E0X965-F1
#
_cell.length_a   1.000
_cell.length_b   1.000
_cell.length_c   1.000
_cell.angle_alpha   90.00
_cell.angle_beta   90.00
_cell.angle_gamma   90.00
#
_symmetry.space_group_name_H-M   'P 1'
#
loop_
_entity.id
_entity.type
_entity.pdbx_description
1 polymer ?
#
loop_
_entity_poly.entity_id
_entity_poly.type
_entity_poly.pdbx_seq_one_letter_code
_entity_poly.pdbx_strand_id
1 'polypeptide(L)'
;MNRQSFIIAAVVVLATGASARAFVSGTANQKWGAAEFGVGATVTYSFGTGEQIVSESGTQLQSVPISTIFPAGYELEVERGMIIWAAYGDLDFLRQQDGLYGDAVDIGIAAHPRPDGTNYLAHASLPPAGDLHFASNLNNGWSYIESDPGAHILTTAVHEFGHSLGLFHAGAEKQGVSIMQGGGLFDDGNHETIWQDDIDAMHFIYGPAAGATWDPLFLNAPGSWNDAARWFTNAEPDAATSVSVFNGNLAVTAPGEEAASLRLGGMSAGLVRVLGAGELQIAGATMIRHGGTLAMLGGAASTGSLDLSAGGALAQRISDSPVATLAVTDTAIVAGGTLALSPAGGFTPASGEVFPVLTAGSVVGEFAAVEFAGLDPALAVNVDYLSNGVEAFIYLPGDFDADGVLGTSDWLALRGNLFTDVSSLGQAAAYAAGDFTFNGIVDHEDFMGFKSLYVAEFGAAAWAALAAIPEPSAMLLSVLAAAAVSSHVRRRSA
;
A
#
# COMPACT_ATOMS: atom_id res chain seq x y z
N MET A 1 64.17 -2.10 5.47
CA MET A 1 63.05 -2.48 4.57
C MET A 1 62.02 -3.18 5.43
N ASN A 2 60.78 -2.73 5.65
CA ASN A 2 60.03 -1.58 5.16
C ASN A 2 59.18 -1.03 6.32
N ARG A 3 59.33 0.26 6.59
CA ARG A 3 58.26 1.12 7.13
C ARG A 3 57.27 1.31 5.98
N GLN A 4 55.98 1.07 6.17
CA GLN A 4 54.82 1.74 5.52
C GLN A 4 53.57 0.93 5.88
N SER A 5 52.89 1.27 6.98
CA SER A 5 51.49 0.88 7.30
C SER A 5 51.05 1.59 8.59
N PHE A 6 51.24 2.90 8.66
CA PHE A 6 50.60 3.79 9.61
C PHE A 6 50.27 5.04 8.79
N ILE A 7 49.09 5.63 9.00
CA ILE A 7 48.45 6.71 8.20
C ILE A 7 47.49 6.17 7.11
N ILE A 8 46.35 5.60 7.52
CA ILE A 8 45.08 5.73 6.77
C ILE A 8 43.89 5.91 7.75
N ALA A 9 43.96 5.41 8.99
CA ALA A 9 42.84 5.48 9.93
C ALA A 9 42.56 6.85 10.61
N ALA A 10 43.44 7.85 10.47
CA ALA A 10 43.31 9.12 11.20
C ALA A 10 42.85 10.33 10.36
N VAL A 11 42.69 10.18 9.05
CA VAL A 11 42.35 11.31 8.15
C VAL A 11 40.85 11.38 7.84
N VAL A 12 40.10 10.29 8.00
CA VAL A 12 38.66 10.26 7.67
C VAL A 12 37.77 10.79 8.81
N VAL A 13 38.21 10.72 10.07
CA VAL A 13 37.46 11.29 11.22
C VAL A 13 37.50 12.83 11.28
N LEU A 14 38.45 13.47 10.58
CA LEU A 14 38.60 14.93 10.62
C LEU A 14 37.83 15.67 9.52
N ALA A 15 37.31 14.96 8.50
CA ALA A 15 36.61 15.59 7.38
C ALA A 15 35.08 15.71 7.57
N THR A 16 34.45 14.84 8.38
CA THR A 16 33.01 14.89 8.68
C THR A 16 32.65 15.89 9.79
N GLY A 17 33.63 16.39 10.54
CA GLY A 17 33.40 17.32 11.64
C GLY A 17 33.33 18.80 11.25
N ALA A 18 33.58 19.18 9.99
CA ALA A 18 33.65 20.60 9.60
C ALA A 18 32.29 21.16 9.13
N SER A 19 31.45 20.35 8.47
CA SER A 19 30.09 20.73 8.04
C SER A 19 29.08 20.72 9.20
N ALA A 20 29.05 19.63 10.00
CA ALA A 20 28.12 19.46 11.11
C ALA A 20 28.26 20.51 12.24
N ARG A 21 29.48 21.01 12.48
CA ARG A 21 29.76 21.98 13.56
C ARG A 21 29.20 23.38 13.31
N ALA A 22 28.73 23.68 12.10
CA ALA A 22 28.06 24.94 11.81
C ALA A 22 26.64 25.01 12.39
N PHE A 23 26.04 23.87 12.73
CA PHE A 23 24.64 23.74 13.16
C PHE A 23 24.50 23.39 14.64
N VAL A 24 25.59 23.07 15.34
CA VAL A 24 25.56 22.54 16.70
C VAL A 24 26.50 23.37 17.58
N SER A 25 25.99 23.96 18.67
CA SER A 25 26.81 24.72 19.63
C SER A 25 27.86 23.87 20.37
N GLY A 26 27.81 22.54 20.21
CA GLY A 26 28.77 21.59 20.79
C GLY A 26 28.60 21.34 22.29
N THR A 27 27.46 21.71 22.90
CA THR A 27 27.19 21.47 24.32
C THR A 27 26.26 20.26 24.50
N ALA A 28 26.61 19.34 25.42
CA ALA A 28 25.88 18.08 25.65
C ALA A 28 24.43 18.27 26.16
N ASN A 29 24.06 19.49 26.60
CA ASN A 29 22.74 19.79 27.17
C ASN A 29 21.69 20.14 26.11
N GLN A 30 21.95 19.92 24.82
CA GLN A 30 21.09 20.33 23.70
C GLN A 30 20.68 19.14 22.82
N LYS A 31 20.56 17.95 23.40
CA LYS A 31 19.97 16.78 22.75
C LYS A 31 19.05 16.04 23.71
N TRP A 32 18.14 15.25 23.16
CA TRP A 32 17.33 14.30 23.93
C TRP A 32 18.10 13.01 24.24
N GLY A 33 17.62 12.25 25.23
CA GLY A 33 18.20 10.97 25.60
C GLY A 33 19.57 11.08 26.28
N ALA A 34 20.49 10.17 25.93
CA ALA A 34 21.82 10.13 26.54
C ALA A 34 22.61 11.41 26.21
N ALA A 35 23.37 11.95 27.16
CA ALA A 35 24.17 13.17 26.97
C ALA A 35 25.33 13.01 25.95
N GLU A 36 25.63 11.78 25.54
CA GLU A 36 26.65 11.46 24.55
C GLU A 36 26.14 11.76 23.13
N PHE A 37 26.91 12.53 22.35
CA PHE A 37 26.65 12.74 20.93
C PHE A 37 26.90 11.45 20.14
N GLY A 38 26.14 11.26 19.05
CA GLY A 38 26.19 10.04 18.25
C GLY A 38 25.38 8.88 18.84
N VAL A 39 24.63 9.12 19.93
CA VAL A 39 23.76 8.14 20.59
C VAL A 39 22.31 8.58 20.42
N GLY A 40 21.48 7.65 19.96
CA GLY A 40 20.08 7.91 19.68
C GLY A 40 19.24 8.32 20.88
N ALA A 41 17.99 8.67 20.59
CA ALA A 41 17.03 9.09 21.59
C ALA A 41 15.60 8.68 21.22
N THR A 42 14.83 8.31 22.24
CA THR A 42 13.37 8.33 22.15
C THR A 42 12.88 9.69 22.61
N VAL A 43 12.13 10.39 21.77
CA VAL A 43 11.60 11.73 21.96
C VAL A 43 10.08 11.65 22.04
N THR A 44 9.51 12.07 23.15
CA THR A 44 8.06 12.10 23.36
C THR A 44 7.47 13.41 22.85
N TYR A 45 6.28 13.36 22.25
CA TYR A 45 5.57 14.56 21.79
C TYR A 45 4.07 14.50 22.07
N SER A 46 3.42 15.67 22.10
CA SER A 46 1.96 15.77 22.20
C SER A 46 1.43 17.09 21.60
N PHE A 47 0.15 17.09 21.22
CA PHE A 47 -0.53 18.32 20.79
C PHE A 47 -1.22 19.02 21.97
N GLY A 48 -1.13 20.35 21.99
CA GLY A 48 -1.85 21.18 22.95
C GLY A 48 -3.36 21.10 22.79
N THR A 49 -4.11 20.77 23.84
CA THR A 49 -5.58 20.61 23.79
C THR A 49 -6.39 21.79 24.34
N GLY A 50 -5.73 22.79 24.91
CA GLY A 50 -6.40 23.91 25.58
C GLY A 50 -5.61 25.21 25.52
N GLU A 51 -6.26 26.29 25.97
CA GLU A 51 -5.62 27.61 26.03
C GLU A 51 -4.73 27.73 27.27
N GLN A 52 -3.53 28.31 27.11
CA GLN A 52 -2.59 28.56 28.20
C GLN A 52 -1.78 29.82 27.91
N ILE A 53 -1.32 30.50 28.97
CA ILE A 53 -0.46 31.68 28.84
C ILE A 53 1.00 31.21 28.84
N VAL A 54 1.71 31.51 27.74
CA VAL A 54 3.16 31.39 27.63
C VAL A 54 3.83 32.75 27.76
N SER A 55 5.09 32.73 28.18
CA SER A 55 5.96 33.90 28.10
C SER A 55 7.02 33.70 27.05
N GLU A 56 7.05 34.59 26.05
CA GLU A 56 8.06 34.61 25.01
C GLU A 56 8.69 36.01 24.97
N SER A 57 10.02 36.09 25.10
CA SER A 57 10.77 37.35 25.08
C SER A 57 10.22 38.43 26.03
N GLY A 58 9.64 38.03 27.17
CA GLY A 58 9.03 38.92 28.15
C GLY A 58 7.60 39.36 27.84
N THR A 59 7.00 38.88 26.75
CA THR A 59 5.59 39.10 26.37
C THR A 59 4.76 37.91 26.80
N GLN A 60 3.57 38.13 27.36
CA GLN A 60 2.60 37.07 27.63
C GLN A 60 1.72 36.84 26.42
N LEU A 61 1.69 35.62 25.90
CA LEU A 61 0.92 35.24 24.72
C LEU A 61 -0.04 34.12 25.10
N GLN A 62 -1.26 34.19 24.54
CA GLN A 62 -2.25 33.13 24.69
C GLN A 62 -1.99 32.09 23.63
N SER A 63 -1.56 30.92 24.06
CA SER A 63 -1.42 29.76 23.19
C SER A 63 -2.74 29.01 23.07
N VAL A 64 -2.92 28.38 21.92
CA VAL A 64 -4.11 27.67 21.48
C VAL A 64 -3.69 26.34 20.81
N PRO A 65 -4.60 25.35 20.73
CA PRO A 65 -4.38 24.16 19.92
C PRO A 65 -4.11 24.50 18.45
N ILE A 66 -3.18 23.80 17.81
CA ILE A 66 -2.92 24.00 16.37
C ILE A 66 -4.13 23.65 15.49
N SER A 67 -5.04 22.81 16.00
CA SER A 67 -6.35 22.53 15.37
C SER A 67 -7.21 23.77 15.14
N THR A 68 -6.95 24.86 15.85
CA THR A 68 -7.69 26.12 15.71
C THR A 68 -7.18 27.01 14.58
N ILE A 69 -5.96 26.77 14.10
CA ILE A 69 -5.28 27.62 13.10
C ILE A 69 -4.99 26.89 11.79
N PHE A 70 -4.97 25.57 11.80
CA PHE A 70 -4.67 24.75 10.62
C PHE A 70 -5.95 24.18 9.97
N PRO A 71 -5.92 23.95 8.64
CA PRO A 71 -7.00 23.26 7.93
C PRO A 71 -7.09 21.78 8.35
N ALA A 72 -8.24 21.13 8.16
CA ALA A 72 -8.40 19.70 8.47
C ALA A 72 -7.35 18.82 7.76
N GLY A 73 -6.82 17.83 8.48
CA GLY A 73 -5.77 16.91 8.01
C GLY A 73 -4.33 17.37 8.31
N TYR A 74 -4.16 18.45 9.09
CA TYR A 74 -2.87 19.04 9.41
C TYR A 74 -1.96 18.17 10.29
N GLU A 75 -2.53 17.29 11.12
CA GLU A 75 -1.78 16.48 12.07
C GLU A 75 -0.72 15.65 11.34
N LEU A 76 -1.08 15.14 10.16
CA LEU A 76 -0.21 14.39 9.28
C LEU A 76 1.01 15.21 8.84
N GLU A 77 0.83 16.47 8.47
CA GLU A 77 1.91 17.33 7.97
C GLU A 77 2.89 17.74 9.08
N VAL A 78 2.41 17.89 10.31
CA VAL A 78 3.26 18.13 11.47
C VAL A 78 4.00 16.85 11.85
N GLU A 79 3.32 15.70 11.91
CA GLU A 79 3.96 14.43 12.25
C GLU A 79 5.00 13.99 11.20
N ARG A 80 4.75 14.27 9.91
CA ARG A 80 5.72 14.08 8.82
C ARG A 80 7.04 14.82 9.04
N GLY A 81 7.01 16.01 9.65
CA GLY A 81 8.22 16.75 9.97
C GLY A 81 9.18 15.99 10.91
N MET A 82 8.64 15.26 11.90
CA MET A 82 9.43 14.41 12.79
C MET A 82 9.94 13.15 12.08
N ILE A 83 9.10 12.53 11.25
CA ILE A 83 9.45 11.33 10.47
C ILE A 83 10.67 11.60 9.58
N ILE A 84 10.71 12.76 8.91
CA ILE A 84 11.83 13.15 8.06
C ILE A 84 13.15 13.17 8.84
N TRP A 85 13.18 13.66 10.08
CA TRP A 85 14.39 13.64 10.89
C TRP A 85 14.77 12.24 11.40
N ALA A 86 13.79 11.43 11.77
CA ALA A 86 14.00 10.04 12.17
C ALA A 86 14.56 9.16 11.04
N ALA A 87 14.30 9.52 9.77
CA ALA A 87 14.89 8.82 8.63
C ALA A 87 16.42 8.97 8.55
N TYR A 88 17.00 10.01 9.17
CA TYR A 88 18.43 10.30 9.11
C TYR A 88 19.13 10.15 10.47
N GLY A 89 18.46 10.39 11.60
CA GLY A 89 19.01 10.20 12.95
C GLY A 89 18.51 8.93 13.64
N ASP A 90 19.28 8.40 14.61
CA ASP A 90 18.80 7.36 15.54
C ASP A 90 17.76 7.93 16.52
N LEU A 91 16.57 8.21 16.02
CA LEU A 91 15.49 8.92 16.72
C LEU A 91 14.20 8.11 16.66
N ASP A 92 13.61 7.84 17.81
CA ASP A 92 12.25 7.31 17.93
C ASP A 92 11.32 8.43 18.41
N PHE A 93 10.22 8.72 17.70
CA PHE A 93 9.20 9.65 18.20
C PHE A 93 8.01 8.89 18.79
N LEU A 94 7.63 9.22 20.02
CA LEU A 94 6.53 8.58 20.74
C LEU A 94 5.44 9.60 21.08
N ARG A 95 4.30 9.49 20.42
CA ARG A 95 3.13 10.31 20.76
C ARG A 95 2.59 9.92 22.13
N GLN A 96 2.48 10.90 23.01
CA GLN A 96 1.82 10.77 24.31
C GLN A 96 0.39 11.31 24.22
N GLN A 97 -0.38 11.09 25.29
CA GLN A 97 -1.73 11.64 25.38
C GLN A 97 -1.70 13.17 25.29
N ASP A 98 -2.48 13.72 24.35
CA ASP A 98 -2.60 15.16 24.16
C ASP A 98 -3.10 15.85 25.46
N GLY A 99 -2.51 17.00 25.78
CA GLY A 99 -2.74 17.71 27.03
C GLY A 99 -2.40 19.20 26.95
N LEU A 100 -2.22 19.84 28.11
CA LEU A 100 -1.63 21.18 28.14
C LEU A 100 -0.14 21.08 27.78
N TYR A 101 0.35 21.98 26.93
CA TYR A 101 1.73 21.94 26.43
C TYR A 101 2.74 22.41 27.51
N GLY A 102 3.96 21.86 27.48
CA GLY A 102 5.04 22.08 28.45
C GLY A 102 5.80 20.78 28.80
N ASP A 103 6.58 20.81 29.90
CA ASP A 103 7.57 19.79 30.33
C ASP A 103 7.05 18.33 30.56
N ALA A 104 5.80 18.01 30.23
CA ALA A 104 5.24 16.66 30.36
C ALA A 104 5.69 15.72 29.23
N VAL A 105 6.12 16.29 28.11
CA VAL A 105 6.71 15.60 26.95
C VAL A 105 7.99 16.34 26.56
N ASP A 106 8.83 15.69 25.74
CA ASP A 106 10.04 16.33 25.22
C ASP A 106 9.69 17.46 24.22
N ILE A 107 8.61 17.31 23.44
CA ILE A 107 8.15 18.33 22.49
C ILE A 107 6.64 18.57 22.63
N GLY A 108 6.25 19.71 23.19
CA GLY A 108 4.88 20.22 23.14
C GLY A 108 4.63 21.03 21.87
N ILE A 109 3.53 20.74 21.16
CA ILE A 109 3.19 21.41 19.91
C ILE A 109 1.92 22.24 20.08
N ALA A 110 2.03 23.55 19.87
CA ALA A 110 0.92 24.49 20.01
C ALA A 110 1.04 25.67 19.02
N ALA A 111 0.13 26.64 19.14
CA ALA A 111 0.19 27.89 18.37
C ALA A 111 -0.04 29.11 19.28
N HIS A 112 0.48 30.27 18.92
CA HIS A 112 0.17 31.55 19.58
C HIS A 112 0.42 32.73 18.62
N PRO A 113 -0.10 33.94 18.91
CA PRO A 113 0.18 35.09 18.07
C PRO A 113 1.65 35.49 18.20
N ARG A 114 2.21 36.01 17.11
CA ARG A 114 3.58 36.55 17.12
C ARG A 114 3.64 37.85 17.93
N PRO A 115 4.68 38.07 18.76
CA PRO A 115 4.93 39.37 19.39
C PRO A 115 5.06 40.49 18.35
N ASP A 116 4.64 41.70 18.72
CA ASP A 116 4.73 42.87 17.86
C ASP A 116 6.17 43.11 17.38
N GLY A 117 6.34 43.29 16.06
CA GLY A 117 7.64 43.54 15.44
C GLY A 117 8.46 42.29 15.08
N THR A 118 7.90 41.09 15.26
CA THR A 118 8.50 39.82 14.82
C THR A 118 7.89 39.33 13.49
N ASN A 119 8.61 38.48 12.75
CA ASN A 119 8.16 37.98 11.43
C ASN A 119 8.53 36.51 11.17
N TYR A 120 8.62 35.68 12.22
CA TYR A 120 8.78 34.25 12.04
C TYR A 120 7.44 33.59 11.68
N LEU A 121 7.47 32.36 11.15
CA LEU A 121 6.25 31.57 10.86
C LEU A 121 5.92 30.64 12.02
N ALA A 122 6.95 30.03 12.60
CA ALA A 122 6.91 29.29 13.83
C ALA A 122 8.23 29.52 14.57
N HIS A 123 8.36 28.92 15.73
CA HIS A 123 9.63 28.77 16.41
C HIS A 123 9.62 27.50 17.26
N ALA A 124 10.79 26.97 17.58
CA ALA A 124 10.96 25.94 18.58
C ALA A 124 12.12 26.21 19.54
N SER A 125 11.99 25.67 20.75
CA SER A 125 13.05 25.69 21.75
C SER A 125 13.99 24.51 21.56
N LEU A 126 15.30 24.75 21.71
CA LEU A 126 16.27 23.65 21.77
C LEU A 126 15.98 22.73 22.97
N PRO A 127 16.42 21.47 22.95
CA PRO A 127 16.45 20.64 24.15
C PRO A 127 17.18 21.37 25.30
N PRO A 128 16.73 21.20 26.55
CA PRO A 128 15.72 20.26 27.02
C PRO A 128 14.29 20.83 27.09
N ALA A 129 14.00 21.95 26.42
CA ALA A 129 12.65 22.52 26.42
C ALA A 129 11.80 22.02 25.24
N GLY A 130 12.36 21.99 24.02
CA GLY A 130 11.77 21.32 22.85
C GLY A 130 10.51 21.93 22.24
N ASP A 131 9.72 22.68 23.00
CA ASP A 131 8.40 23.16 22.60
C ASP A 131 8.41 23.96 21.30
N LEU A 132 7.44 23.66 20.45
CA LEU A 132 7.24 24.21 19.13
C LEU A 132 5.92 25.00 19.08
N HIS A 133 6.00 26.25 18.62
CA HIS A 133 4.85 27.13 18.45
C HIS A 133 4.72 27.66 17.03
N PHE A 134 3.56 27.41 16.42
CA PHE A 134 3.18 28.02 15.14
C PHE A 134 2.50 29.39 15.34
N ALA A 135 2.72 30.32 14.41
CA ALA A 135 2.05 31.61 14.43
C ALA A 135 0.54 31.46 14.15
N SER A 136 -0.29 31.93 15.07
CA SER A 136 -1.75 31.94 14.90
C SER A 136 -2.30 33.13 14.11
N ASN A 137 -1.46 34.14 13.84
CA ASN A 137 -1.85 35.41 13.22
C ASN A 137 -1.16 35.67 11.87
N LEU A 138 -1.08 34.64 11.01
CA LEU A 138 -0.60 34.79 9.64
C LEU A 138 -1.65 35.46 8.75
N ASN A 139 -1.25 36.44 7.94
CA ASN A 139 -2.15 37.16 7.03
C ASN A 139 -2.77 36.25 5.95
N ASN A 140 -2.01 35.25 5.47
CA ASN A 140 -2.45 34.32 4.43
C ASN A 140 -2.81 32.92 4.98
N GLY A 141 -2.79 32.74 6.30
CA GLY A 141 -3.02 31.44 6.94
C GLY A 141 -1.96 30.38 6.63
N TRP A 142 -2.31 29.13 6.95
CA TRP A 142 -1.49 27.93 6.77
C TRP A 142 -2.10 27.02 5.71
N SER A 143 -1.26 26.35 4.93
CA SER A 143 -1.70 25.35 3.95
C SER A 143 -0.70 24.20 3.84
N TYR A 144 -1.18 23.10 3.29
CA TYR A 144 -0.39 21.94 2.84
C TYR A 144 -0.55 21.71 1.32
N ILE A 145 -1.18 22.67 0.64
CA ILE A 145 -1.41 22.64 -0.80
C ILE A 145 -0.38 23.56 -1.45
N GLU A 146 0.45 22.98 -2.31
CA GLU A 146 1.51 23.66 -3.07
C GLU A 146 1.07 24.93 -3.80
N SER A 147 -0.16 24.93 -4.34
CA SER A 147 -0.69 26.05 -5.10
C SER A 147 -1.26 27.18 -4.23
N ASP A 148 -1.36 26.99 -2.92
CA ASP A 148 -1.97 27.97 -2.02
C ASP A 148 -0.98 29.06 -1.60
N PRO A 149 -1.42 30.32 -1.47
CA PRO A 149 -0.57 31.43 -1.05
C PRO A 149 -0.25 31.46 0.46
N GLY A 150 -0.64 30.41 1.21
CA GLY A 150 -0.43 30.26 2.65
C GLY A 150 0.97 29.75 2.99
N ALA A 151 1.35 29.82 4.27
CA ALA A 151 2.61 29.22 4.72
C ALA A 151 2.51 27.69 4.72
N HIS A 152 3.54 27.00 4.20
CA HIS A 152 3.54 25.55 4.09
C HIS A 152 3.81 24.87 5.45
N ILE A 153 2.87 24.04 5.90
CA ILE A 153 2.91 23.40 7.23
C ILE A 153 4.12 22.47 7.34
N LEU A 154 4.32 21.57 6.37
CA LEU A 154 5.40 20.55 6.41
C LEU A 154 6.79 21.17 6.51
N THR A 155 7.18 22.00 5.54
CA THR A 155 8.49 22.68 5.52
C THR A 155 8.78 23.44 6.80
N THR A 156 7.77 24.12 7.33
CA THR A 156 7.92 24.85 8.60
C THR A 156 8.10 23.88 9.74
N ALA A 157 7.28 22.83 9.84
CA ALA A 157 7.42 21.81 10.87
C ALA A 157 8.79 21.13 10.84
N VAL A 158 9.28 20.72 9.67
CA VAL A 158 10.63 20.14 9.49
C VAL A 158 11.70 21.07 10.04
N HIS A 159 11.66 22.35 9.68
CA HIS A 159 12.61 23.34 10.20
C HIS A 159 12.57 23.42 11.74
N GLU A 160 11.38 23.59 12.31
CA GLU A 160 11.25 23.77 13.74
C GLU A 160 11.59 22.50 14.53
N PHE A 161 11.27 21.31 14.02
CA PHE A 161 11.73 20.07 14.66
C PHE A 161 13.26 19.96 14.64
N GLY A 162 13.94 20.52 13.64
CA GLY A 162 15.40 20.63 13.66
C GLY A 162 15.89 21.37 14.91
N HIS A 163 15.24 22.48 15.26
CA HIS A 163 15.50 23.18 16.52
C HIS A 163 15.13 22.34 17.74
N SER A 164 13.94 21.75 17.79
CA SER A 164 13.53 20.85 18.90
C SER A 164 14.48 19.67 19.09
N LEU A 165 15.26 19.30 18.07
CA LEU A 165 16.25 18.23 18.11
C LEU A 165 17.68 18.71 18.37
N GLY A 166 17.94 20.02 18.44
CA GLY A 166 19.24 20.57 18.83
C GLY A 166 20.03 21.28 17.72
N LEU A 167 19.45 21.44 16.53
CA LEU A 167 20.07 22.19 15.44
C LEU A 167 19.83 23.69 15.61
N PHE A 168 20.85 24.49 15.31
CA PHE A 168 20.75 25.94 15.17
C PHE A 168 20.50 26.32 13.72
N HIS A 169 20.13 27.57 13.50
CA HIS A 169 20.11 28.11 12.15
C HIS A 169 21.49 27.96 11.48
N ALA A 170 21.48 27.54 10.22
CA ALA A 170 22.65 27.51 9.37
C ALA A 170 23.24 28.92 9.22
N GLY A 171 24.56 29.01 9.07
CA GLY A 171 25.23 30.27 8.73
C GLY A 171 24.74 30.83 7.39
N ALA A 172 24.94 32.14 7.17
CA ALA A 172 24.48 32.83 5.97
C ALA A 172 25.03 32.23 4.64
N GLU A 173 26.14 31.51 4.72
CA GLU A 173 26.75 30.76 3.62
C GLU A 173 25.96 29.51 3.17
N LYS A 174 24.93 29.11 3.92
CA LYS A 174 24.08 27.94 3.65
C LYS A 174 22.69 28.31 3.12
N GLN A 175 22.49 29.55 2.67
CA GLN A 175 21.25 29.98 2.03
C GLN A 175 21.00 29.20 0.73
N GLY A 176 19.81 28.60 0.61
CA GLY A 176 19.35 27.79 -0.52
C GLY A 176 19.79 26.32 -0.50
N VAL A 177 20.46 25.87 0.58
CA VAL A 177 21.07 24.54 0.65
C VAL A 177 21.00 23.90 2.05
N SER A 178 20.05 24.33 2.89
CA SER A 178 19.76 23.74 4.20
C SER A 178 18.34 24.09 4.63
N ILE A 179 17.64 23.13 5.22
CA ILE A 179 16.31 23.38 5.77
C ILE A 179 16.42 24.33 6.96
N MET A 180 17.54 24.28 7.69
CA MET A 180 17.84 25.11 8.85
C MET A 180 18.33 26.52 8.51
N GLN A 181 18.22 26.99 7.26
CA GLN A 181 18.69 28.33 6.92
C GLN A 181 17.95 29.44 7.70
N GLY A 182 18.68 30.46 8.15
CA GLY A 182 18.11 31.65 8.78
C GLY A 182 17.70 32.73 7.76
N GLY A 183 16.56 33.39 7.98
CA GLY A 183 16.16 34.60 7.24
C GLY A 183 15.09 34.44 6.16
N GLY A 184 14.38 33.31 6.15
CA GLY A 184 13.27 32.97 5.26
C GLY A 184 13.31 31.47 4.97
N LEU A 185 12.16 30.80 4.87
CA LEU A 185 12.16 29.38 4.49
C LEU A 185 12.61 29.25 3.03
N PHE A 186 13.58 28.38 2.77
CA PHE A 186 13.87 27.96 1.40
C PHE A 186 12.88 26.85 1.06
N ASP A 187 12.30 26.98 -0.11
CA ASP A 187 11.37 26.03 -0.68
C ASP A 187 11.89 25.72 -2.08
N ASP A 188 12.43 24.52 -2.26
CA ASP A 188 12.88 24.00 -3.55
C ASP A 188 11.70 23.42 -4.36
N GLY A 189 10.47 23.53 -3.85
CA GLY A 189 9.26 22.89 -4.36
C GLY A 189 9.15 21.41 -4.00
N ASN A 190 10.07 20.89 -3.18
CA ASN A 190 10.08 19.53 -2.65
C ASN A 190 10.24 19.57 -1.12
N HIS A 191 9.10 19.69 -0.45
CA HIS A 191 8.96 20.01 0.98
C HIS A 191 9.51 18.93 1.94
N GLU A 192 10.01 17.83 1.39
CA GLU A 192 10.61 16.68 2.09
C GLU A 192 12.14 16.60 1.94
N THR A 193 12.76 17.46 1.11
CA THR A 193 14.21 17.46 0.91
C THR A 193 14.93 17.92 2.18
N ILE A 194 15.82 17.07 2.70
CA ILE A 194 16.83 17.44 3.70
C ILE A 194 18.20 17.49 3.03
N TRP A 195 18.98 18.54 3.28
CA TRP A 195 20.29 18.69 2.67
C TRP A 195 21.37 17.93 3.44
N GLN A 196 22.46 17.57 2.75
CA GLN A 196 23.54 16.76 3.33
C GLN A 196 24.13 17.37 4.60
N ASP A 197 24.21 18.70 4.70
CA ASP A 197 24.71 19.36 5.91
C ASP A 197 23.78 19.17 7.12
N ASP A 198 22.46 19.16 6.88
CA ASP A 198 21.45 18.89 7.89
C ASP A 198 21.51 17.41 8.35
N ILE A 199 21.70 16.49 7.39
CA ILE A 199 21.91 15.05 7.64
C ILE A 199 23.17 14.82 8.49
N ASP A 200 24.29 15.43 8.09
CA ASP A 200 25.57 15.32 8.80
C ASP A 200 25.45 15.84 10.25
N ALA A 201 24.68 16.92 10.44
CA ALA A 201 24.41 17.46 11.78
C ALA A 201 23.54 16.50 12.61
N MET A 202 22.52 15.88 12.01
CA MET A 202 21.68 14.90 12.70
C MET A 202 22.46 13.65 13.10
N HIS A 203 23.29 13.12 12.18
CA HIS A 203 24.24 12.04 12.46
C HIS A 203 25.21 12.39 13.59
N PHE A 204 25.67 13.66 13.65
CA PHE A 204 26.55 14.09 14.73
C PHE A 204 25.82 14.08 16.08
N ILE A 205 24.57 14.55 16.15
CA ILE A 205 23.86 14.65 17.43
C ILE A 205 23.39 13.28 17.93
N TYR A 206 22.68 12.52 17.11
CA TYR A 206 22.00 11.28 17.52
C TYR A 206 22.65 10.03 16.97
N GLY A 207 23.64 10.16 16.09
CA GLY A 207 24.15 9.02 15.35
C GLY A 207 23.28 8.77 14.12
N PRO A 208 23.84 8.06 13.12
CA PRO A 208 23.02 7.59 12.01
C PRO A 208 21.96 6.61 12.55
N ALA A 209 20.76 6.64 11.97
CA ALA A 209 19.73 5.64 12.25
C ALA A 209 20.35 4.23 12.24
N ALA A 210 20.03 3.43 13.27
CA ALA A 210 20.74 2.19 13.59
C ALA A 210 20.79 1.23 12.38
N GLY A 211 21.91 1.21 11.64
CA GLY A 211 22.08 0.41 10.41
C GLY A 211 22.71 1.15 9.23
N ALA A 212 22.89 2.46 9.33
CA ALA A 212 23.61 3.22 8.32
C ALA A 212 25.14 3.15 8.53
N THR A 213 25.78 2.12 7.96
CA THR A 213 27.19 2.26 7.54
C THR A 213 27.21 2.90 6.15
N TRP A 214 27.46 4.21 6.09
CA TRP A 214 27.64 4.94 4.84
C TRP A 214 29.01 4.62 4.21
N ASP A 215 29.03 3.88 3.09
CA ASP A 215 30.16 3.80 2.15
C ASP A 215 29.73 4.40 0.80
N PRO A 216 30.38 5.46 0.26
CA PRO A 216 29.86 6.24 -0.86
C PRO A 216 29.99 5.59 -2.25
N LEU A 217 30.17 4.27 -2.36
CA LEU A 217 30.49 3.61 -3.64
C LEU A 217 29.55 2.48 -4.10
N PHE A 218 28.39 2.29 -3.47
CA PHE A 218 27.44 1.26 -3.90
C PHE A 218 26.17 1.83 -4.54
N LEU A 219 26.33 2.31 -5.77
CA LEU A 219 25.25 2.32 -6.74
C LEU A 219 25.14 0.87 -7.29
N ASN A 220 24.03 0.19 -6.97
CA ASN A 220 23.60 -1.16 -7.40
C ASN A 220 23.91 -2.36 -6.45
N ALA A 221 23.06 -2.59 -5.45
CA ALA A 221 22.60 -3.93 -5.01
C ALA A 221 21.39 -3.83 -4.05
N PRO A 222 20.44 -4.79 -4.05
CA PRO A 222 19.17 -4.70 -3.32
C PRO A 222 19.27 -5.21 -1.86
N GLY A 223 18.66 -4.46 -0.94
CA GLY A 223 18.30 -4.89 0.42
C GLY A 223 19.28 -4.53 1.54
N SER A 224 18.80 -3.72 2.50
CA SER A 224 19.02 -3.85 3.96
C SER A 224 18.10 -2.83 4.64
N TRP A 225 17.07 -3.14 5.44
CA TRP A 225 16.94 -4.01 6.63
C TRP A 225 17.91 -3.66 7.75
N ASN A 226 17.47 -2.74 8.62
CA ASN A 226 17.79 -2.84 10.04
C ASN A 226 16.60 -2.62 11.01
N ASP A 227 15.38 -2.31 10.55
CA ASP A 227 14.24 -2.03 11.45
C ASP A 227 13.14 -3.10 11.52
N ALA A 228 13.46 -4.37 11.21
CA ALA A 228 12.48 -5.47 11.29
C ALA A 228 11.95 -5.79 12.69
N ALA A 229 12.59 -5.27 13.75
CA ALA A 229 12.35 -5.71 15.13
C ALA A 229 11.50 -4.73 15.96
N ARG A 230 10.94 -3.66 15.36
CA ARG A 230 10.09 -2.70 16.06
C ARG A 230 8.83 -2.34 15.26
N TRP A 231 8.11 -3.37 14.86
CA TRP A 231 6.69 -3.26 14.53
C TRP A 231 5.92 -3.07 15.85
N PHE A 232 6.00 -1.87 16.43
CA PHE A 232 5.14 -1.52 17.55
C PHE A 232 3.70 -1.40 17.05
N THR A 233 2.79 -1.99 17.81
CA THR A 233 1.35 -1.75 17.75
C THR A 233 1.06 -0.27 17.46
N ASN A 234 0.45 0.02 16.30
CA ASN A 234 -0.15 1.32 15.92
C ASN A 234 0.70 2.34 15.11
N ALA A 235 1.84 1.98 14.53
CA ALA A 235 2.44 2.81 13.48
C ALA A 235 1.85 2.46 12.10
N GLU A 236 1.27 3.44 11.41
CA GLU A 236 0.78 3.35 10.02
C GLU A 236 1.92 3.67 9.03
N PRO A 237 2.11 2.91 7.93
CA PRO A 237 3.12 3.23 6.93
C PRO A 237 2.77 4.51 6.14
N ASP A 238 3.73 5.42 5.96
CA ASP A 238 3.58 6.65 5.18
C ASP A 238 3.78 6.44 3.65
N ALA A 239 3.48 7.47 2.85
CA ALA A 239 3.25 7.43 1.41
C ALA A 239 4.47 7.08 0.53
N ALA A 240 5.62 6.76 1.13
CA ALA A 240 6.84 6.37 0.42
C ALA A 240 7.36 4.98 0.81
N THR A 241 6.71 4.28 1.75
CA THR A 241 7.18 2.96 2.21
C THR A 241 6.78 1.84 1.25
N SER A 242 7.69 1.54 0.31
CA SER A 242 7.65 0.27 -0.44
C SER A 242 8.67 -0.72 0.14
N VAL A 243 8.17 -1.80 0.76
CA VAL A 243 9.01 -2.90 1.24
C VAL A 243 9.07 -3.96 0.16
N SER A 244 10.26 -4.46 -0.19
CA SER A 244 10.39 -5.59 -1.13
C SER A 244 11.09 -6.77 -0.46
N VAL A 245 10.42 -7.92 -0.42
CA VAL A 245 10.98 -9.22 -0.02
C VAL A 245 11.43 -9.95 -1.28
N PHE A 246 12.74 -10.07 -1.49
CA PHE A 246 13.32 -10.72 -2.67
C PHE A 246 14.35 -11.78 -2.24
N ASN A 247 14.12 -13.03 -2.62
CA ASN A 247 15.05 -14.16 -2.39
C ASN A 247 15.53 -14.28 -0.93
N GLY A 248 14.57 -14.35 0.00
CA GLY A 248 14.80 -14.52 1.44
C GLY A 248 13.48 -14.53 2.22
N ASN A 249 13.55 -14.79 3.52
CA ASN A 249 12.39 -14.93 4.38
C ASN A 249 12.28 -13.73 5.32
N LEU A 250 11.14 -13.05 5.28
CA LEU A 250 10.76 -12.01 6.23
C LEU A 250 9.67 -12.56 7.15
N ALA A 251 9.95 -12.63 8.45
CA ALA A 251 8.97 -13.02 9.46
C ALA A 251 8.66 -11.83 10.38
N VAL A 252 7.40 -11.39 10.40
CA VAL A 252 6.85 -10.40 11.33
C VAL A 252 6.33 -11.15 12.55
N THR A 253 7.11 -11.09 13.64
CA THR A 253 6.84 -11.81 14.90
C THR A 253 6.99 -10.84 16.09
N ALA A 254 6.24 -11.05 17.17
CA ALA A 254 6.31 -10.22 18.38
C ALA A 254 6.91 -11.02 19.53
N PRO A 255 7.69 -10.39 20.42
CA PRO A 255 8.19 -11.04 21.63
C PRO A 255 7.07 -11.15 22.68
N GLY A 256 6.70 -12.38 23.07
CA GLY A 256 5.68 -12.64 24.11
C GLY A 256 4.50 -13.49 23.63
N GLU A 257 3.34 -13.36 24.29
CA GLU A 257 2.08 -14.04 23.90
C GLU A 257 1.27 -13.27 22.83
N GLU A 258 1.69 -12.07 22.43
CA GLU A 258 1.02 -11.30 21.38
C GLU A 258 1.56 -11.64 19.99
N ALA A 259 0.68 -11.77 19.00
CA ALA A 259 1.06 -12.01 17.60
C ALA A 259 1.29 -10.69 16.87
N ALA A 260 2.45 -10.53 16.22
CA ALA A 260 2.76 -9.31 15.46
C ALA A 260 1.87 -9.19 14.22
N SER A 261 1.31 -8.00 14.02
CA SER A 261 0.37 -7.70 12.94
C SER A 261 0.97 -6.71 11.93
N LEU A 262 0.59 -6.86 10.67
CA LEU A 262 0.95 -5.99 9.54
C LEU A 262 -0.20 -5.04 9.24
N ARG A 263 0.04 -3.74 9.19
CA ARG A 263 -0.92 -2.74 8.68
C ARG A 263 -0.38 -2.13 7.40
N LEU A 264 -1.18 -2.13 6.34
CA LEU A 264 -0.88 -1.56 5.05
C LEU A 264 -1.94 -0.51 4.72
N GLY A 265 -1.47 0.73 4.63
CA GLY A 265 -2.27 1.89 4.32
C GLY A 265 -3.21 2.33 5.45
N GLY A 266 -3.72 3.55 5.33
CA GLY A 266 -4.36 4.28 6.42
C GLY A 266 -4.39 5.76 6.09
N MET A 267 -3.47 6.54 6.67
CA MET A 267 -3.27 7.95 6.32
C MET A 267 -2.46 8.14 5.02
N SER A 268 -1.89 7.07 4.45
CA SER A 268 -1.05 7.07 3.25
C SER A 268 -1.06 5.70 2.56
N ALA A 269 -0.56 5.63 1.32
CA ALA A 269 -0.43 4.37 0.59
C ALA A 269 0.81 3.60 1.04
N GLY A 270 0.63 2.46 1.70
CA GLY A 270 1.73 1.54 2.05
C GLY A 270 1.84 0.40 1.04
N LEU A 271 3.05 0.01 0.62
CA LEU A 271 3.24 -1.07 -0.36
C LEU A 271 4.21 -2.13 0.15
N VAL A 272 3.79 -3.39 0.18
CA VAL A 272 4.70 -4.53 0.36
C VAL A 272 4.73 -5.34 -0.92
N ARG A 273 5.92 -5.61 -1.46
CA ARG A 273 6.16 -6.46 -2.62
C ARG A 273 6.84 -7.75 -2.18
N VAL A 274 6.28 -8.90 -2.53
CA VAL A 274 6.97 -10.18 -2.48
C VAL A 274 7.39 -10.52 -3.90
N LEU A 275 8.68 -10.80 -4.10
CA LEU A 275 9.34 -10.90 -5.39
C LEU A 275 10.24 -12.15 -5.42
N GLY A 276 10.53 -12.68 -6.61
CA GLY A 276 11.46 -13.81 -6.77
C GLY A 276 11.00 -15.05 -5.99
N ALA A 277 11.88 -15.62 -5.16
CA ALA A 277 11.56 -16.69 -4.21
C ALA A 277 11.40 -16.17 -2.76
N GLY A 278 10.99 -14.90 -2.59
CA GLY A 278 10.78 -14.31 -1.27
C GLY A 278 9.63 -14.97 -0.50
N GLU A 279 9.75 -15.05 0.82
CA GLU A 279 8.66 -15.50 1.69
C GLU A 279 8.36 -14.42 2.74
N LEU A 280 7.10 -13.99 2.82
CA LEU A 280 6.61 -13.09 3.87
C LEU A 280 5.73 -13.87 4.84
N GLN A 281 6.06 -13.87 6.12
CA GLN A 281 5.29 -14.57 7.16
C GLN A 281 4.87 -13.58 8.24
N ILE A 282 3.57 -13.42 8.47
CA ILE A 282 3.01 -12.57 9.52
C ILE A 282 2.28 -13.48 10.50
N ALA A 283 2.71 -13.51 11.76
CA ALA A 283 2.12 -14.40 12.75
C ALA A 283 0.70 -13.97 13.16
N GLY A 284 0.43 -12.66 13.19
CA GLY A 284 -0.84 -12.05 13.57
C GLY A 284 -1.70 -11.66 12.37
N ALA A 285 -2.40 -10.54 12.48
CA ALA A 285 -3.31 -10.09 11.43
C ALA A 285 -2.59 -9.23 10.38
N THR A 286 -3.05 -9.28 9.13
CA THR A 286 -2.73 -8.32 8.08
C THR A 286 -3.96 -7.46 7.80
N MET A 287 -3.84 -6.15 7.95
CA MET A 287 -4.85 -5.17 7.58
C MET A 287 -4.41 -4.42 6.34
N ILE A 288 -5.24 -4.37 5.30
CA ILE A 288 -4.94 -3.67 4.03
C ILE A 288 -6.09 -2.71 3.71
N ARG A 289 -5.83 -1.41 3.81
CA ARG A 289 -6.86 -0.36 3.73
C ARG A 289 -6.28 0.90 3.08
N HIS A 290 -7.14 1.82 2.64
CA HIS A 290 -6.77 3.21 2.29
C HIS A 290 -5.40 3.41 1.60
N GLY A 291 -5.26 2.96 0.34
CA GLY A 291 -4.04 3.06 -0.46
C GLY A 291 -3.02 1.95 -0.20
N GLY A 292 -3.23 1.12 0.82
CA GLY A 292 -2.38 -0.02 1.15
C GLY A 292 -2.42 -1.11 0.09
N THR A 293 -1.27 -1.68 -0.25
CA THR A 293 -1.13 -2.75 -1.23
C THR A 293 -0.19 -3.84 -0.74
N LEU A 294 -0.67 -5.09 -0.73
CA LEU A 294 0.19 -6.27 -0.67
C LEU A 294 0.32 -6.85 -2.08
N ALA A 295 1.50 -6.73 -2.67
CA ALA A 295 1.82 -7.13 -4.02
C ALA A 295 2.71 -8.37 -4.04
N MET A 296 2.14 -9.54 -4.28
CA MET A 296 2.89 -10.77 -4.46
C MET A 296 3.19 -10.95 -5.96
N LEU A 297 4.27 -10.33 -6.41
CA LEU A 297 4.73 -10.40 -7.81
C LEU A 297 5.77 -11.50 -8.00
N GLY A 298 5.80 -12.46 -7.08
CA GLY A 298 6.77 -13.53 -6.91
C GLY A 298 6.70 -14.04 -5.47
N GLY A 299 7.27 -15.21 -5.20
CA GLY A 299 7.36 -15.75 -3.84
C GLY A 299 6.00 -16.12 -3.23
N ALA A 300 5.94 -16.22 -1.90
CA ALA A 300 4.74 -16.55 -1.15
C ALA A 300 4.56 -15.62 0.07
N ALA A 301 3.31 -15.41 0.48
CA ALA A 301 3.01 -14.71 1.73
C ALA A 301 2.05 -15.54 2.59
N SER A 302 2.21 -15.48 3.90
CA SER A 302 1.29 -16.07 4.86
C SER A 302 0.98 -15.10 6.00
N THR A 303 -0.25 -15.13 6.49
CA THR A 303 -0.72 -14.34 7.62
C THR A 303 -1.66 -15.15 8.53
N GLY A 304 -1.81 -14.75 9.78
CA GLY A 304 -2.78 -15.34 10.71
C GLY A 304 -4.20 -15.06 10.24
N SER A 305 -4.58 -13.79 10.19
CA SER A 305 -5.89 -13.31 9.68
C SER A 305 -5.69 -12.21 8.65
N LEU A 306 -6.65 -12.03 7.73
CA LEU A 306 -6.66 -10.93 6.76
C LEU A 306 -7.89 -10.04 6.97
N ASP A 307 -7.68 -8.72 6.96
CA ASP A 307 -8.73 -7.71 6.93
C ASP A 307 -8.42 -6.72 5.79
N LEU A 308 -9.05 -6.94 4.65
CA LEU A 308 -8.93 -6.09 3.46
C LEU A 308 -10.20 -5.28 3.32
N SER A 309 -10.07 -3.94 3.28
CA SER A 309 -11.23 -3.05 3.15
C SER A 309 -11.09 -2.09 1.97
N ALA A 310 -12.13 -1.28 1.73
CA ALA A 310 -12.13 -0.25 0.70
C ALA A 310 -10.84 0.59 0.65
N GLY A 311 -10.34 0.82 -0.56
CA GLY A 311 -9.08 1.51 -0.82
C GLY A 311 -7.82 0.66 -0.64
N GLY A 312 -7.90 -0.54 -0.04
CA GLY A 312 -6.80 -1.50 -0.01
C GLY A 312 -6.73 -2.35 -1.29
N ALA A 313 -5.55 -2.90 -1.59
CA ALA A 313 -5.33 -3.74 -2.75
C ALA A 313 -4.51 -5.00 -2.44
N LEU A 314 -4.91 -6.12 -3.03
CA LEU A 314 -4.11 -7.32 -3.16
C LEU A 314 -3.67 -7.43 -4.61
N ALA A 315 -2.36 -7.30 -4.87
CA ALA A 315 -1.80 -7.42 -6.21
C ALA A 315 -1.09 -8.75 -6.37
N GLN A 316 -1.34 -9.47 -7.47
CA GLN A 316 -0.73 -10.77 -7.73
C GLN A 316 -0.26 -10.90 -9.17
N ARG A 317 0.81 -11.67 -9.32
CA ARG A 317 1.31 -12.06 -10.62
C ARG A 317 1.02 -13.54 -10.86
N ILE A 318 0.22 -13.84 -11.90
CA ILE A 318 -0.20 -15.20 -12.24
C ILE A 318 0.75 -15.86 -13.24
N SER A 319 0.86 -17.19 -13.18
CA SER A 319 1.69 -17.99 -14.09
C SER A 319 1.29 -19.47 -14.10
N ASP A 320 1.93 -20.25 -14.96
CA ASP A 320 1.84 -21.71 -15.09
C ASP A 320 2.50 -22.52 -13.95
N SER A 321 3.29 -21.87 -13.10
CA SER A 321 3.83 -22.43 -11.85
C SER A 321 3.21 -21.74 -10.63
N PRO A 322 3.18 -22.39 -9.44
CA PRO A 322 2.60 -21.79 -8.25
C PRO A 322 3.41 -20.54 -7.87
N VAL A 323 2.87 -19.38 -8.24
CA VAL A 323 3.44 -18.09 -7.94
C VAL A 323 2.41 -17.37 -7.09
N ALA A 324 2.77 -17.10 -5.85
CA ALA A 324 2.13 -16.09 -5.02
C ALA A 324 0.65 -16.30 -4.69
N THR A 325 0.32 -17.34 -3.94
CA THR A 325 -0.95 -17.40 -3.18
C THR A 325 -0.73 -16.84 -1.77
N LEU A 326 -1.69 -16.04 -1.28
CA LEU A 326 -1.69 -15.59 0.11
C LEU A 326 -2.30 -16.68 0.99
N ALA A 327 -1.52 -17.24 1.90
CA ALA A 327 -2.01 -18.20 2.88
C ALA A 327 -2.50 -17.49 4.15
N VAL A 328 -3.80 -17.50 4.40
CA VAL A 328 -4.43 -17.01 5.64
C VAL A 328 -4.75 -18.21 6.52
N THR A 329 -4.32 -18.21 7.77
CA THR A 329 -4.52 -19.37 8.66
C THR A 329 -5.95 -19.43 9.19
N ASP A 330 -6.47 -18.28 9.62
CA ASP A 330 -7.77 -18.14 10.25
C ASP A 330 -8.79 -17.56 9.24
N THR A 331 -9.26 -16.33 9.46
CA THR A 331 -10.30 -15.70 8.64
C THR A 331 -9.71 -14.65 7.70
N ALA A 332 -10.15 -14.70 6.44
CA ALA A 332 -9.96 -13.62 5.47
C ALA A 332 -11.26 -12.81 5.32
N ILE A 333 -11.26 -11.59 5.86
CA ILE A 333 -12.32 -10.62 5.67
C ILE A 333 -11.96 -9.75 4.46
N VAL A 334 -12.75 -9.83 3.40
CA VAL A 334 -12.63 -9.02 2.18
C VAL A 334 -13.85 -8.10 2.12
N ALA A 335 -13.75 -6.95 2.79
CA ALA A 335 -14.82 -5.95 2.85
C ALA A 335 -14.64 -4.88 1.75
N GLY A 336 -14.47 -5.31 0.50
CA GLY A 336 -14.23 -4.46 -0.67
C GLY A 336 -12.78 -4.43 -1.13
N GLY A 337 -12.29 -3.26 -1.55
CA GLY A 337 -10.93 -3.08 -2.09
C GLY A 337 -10.74 -3.67 -3.49
N THR A 338 -9.48 -3.74 -3.94
CA THR A 338 -9.12 -4.14 -5.31
C THR A 338 -8.28 -5.41 -5.34
N LEU A 339 -8.68 -6.39 -6.14
CA LEU A 339 -7.80 -7.47 -6.60
C LEU A 339 -7.14 -7.04 -7.90
N ALA A 340 -5.82 -6.85 -7.90
CA ALA A 340 -5.05 -6.47 -9.08
C ALA A 340 -4.22 -7.65 -9.59
N LEU A 341 -4.53 -8.14 -10.79
CA LEU A 341 -3.88 -9.28 -11.41
C LEU A 341 -2.99 -8.83 -12.57
N SER A 342 -1.89 -9.55 -12.78
CA SER A 342 -1.00 -9.37 -13.92
C SER A 342 -0.36 -10.69 -14.32
N PRO A 343 -0.09 -10.94 -15.60
CA PRO A 343 0.61 -12.15 -16.02
C PRO A 343 2.11 -12.03 -15.73
N ALA A 344 2.76 -13.16 -15.44
CA ALA A 344 4.22 -13.24 -15.40
C ALA A 344 4.83 -12.95 -16.77
N GLY A 345 6.09 -12.50 -16.79
CA GLY A 345 6.78 -12.19 -18.04
C GLY A 345 6.83 -13.39 -18.97
N GLY A 346 6.22 -13.27 -20.16
CA GLY A 346 6.15 -14.36 -21.15
C GLY A 346 5.02 -15.36 -20.94
N PHE A 347 4.23 -15.22 -19.88
CA PHE A 347 3.00 -15.98 -19.67
C PHE A 347 1.82 -15.28 -20.36
N THR A 348 0.96 -16.06 -21.03
CA THR A 348 -0.26 -15.57 -21.65
C THR A 348 -1.42 -16.39 -21.12
N PRO A 349 -2.29 -15.80 -20.29
CA PRO A 349 -3.43 -16.52 -19.73
C PRO A 349 -4.39 -16.99 -20.83
N ALA A 350 -4.97 -18.16 -20.65
CA ALA A 350 -5.94 -18.75 -21.57
C ALA A 350 -7.32 -18.92 -20.89
N SER A 351 -8.37 -19.03 -21.72
CA SER A 351 -9.70 -19.43 -21.28
C SER A 351 -9.63 -20.77 -20.53
N GLY A 352 -10.36 -20.92 -19.43
CA GLY A 352 -10.38 -22.15 -18.64
C GLY A 352 -9.39 -22.17 -17.47
N GLU A 353 -8.42 -21.25 -17.42
CA GLU A 353 -7.42 -21.24 -16.36
C GLU A 353 -7.95 -20.68 -15.05
N VAL A 354 -7.61 -21.34 -13.94
CA VAL A 354 -7.99 -20.95 -12.58
C VAL A 354 -6.73 -20.69 -11.77
N PHE A 355 -6.68 -19.54 -11.11
CA PHE A 355 -5.54 -19.09 -10.31
C PHE A 355 -5.94 -18.88 -8.85
N PRO A 356 -5.30 -19.57 -7.89
CA PRO A 356 -5.58 -19.36 -6.48
C PRO A 356 -5.07 -18.00 -6.02
N VAL A 357 -5.99 -17.15 -5.55
CA VAL A 357 -5.70 -15.82 -5.02
C VAL A 357 -5.29 -15.91 -3.54
N LEU A 358 -6.13 -16.54 -2.72
CA LEU A 358 -5.79 -16.79 -1.32
C LEU A 358 -6.42 -18.09 -0.83
N THR A 359 -5.79 -18.70 0.17
CA THR A 359 -6.39 -19.78 0.98
C THR A 359 -6.69 -19.25 2.36
N ALA A 360 -7.79 -19.67 2.99
CA ALA A 360 -8.16 -19.25 4.34
C ALA A 360 -8.85 -20.38 5.11
N GLY A 361 -8.82 -20.33 6.44
CA GLY A 361 -9.71 -21.15 7.27
C GLY A 361 -11.19 -20.80 7.04
N SER A 362 -11.47 -19.52 6.78
CA SER A 362 -12.76 -19.05 6.25
C SER A 362 -12.62 -17.75 5.46
N VAL A 363 -13.49 -17.53 4.46
CA VAL A 363 -13.57 -16.27 3.70
C VAL A 363 -14.91 -15.58 3.97
N VAL A 364 -14.88 -14.27 4.17
CA VAL A 364 -16.07 -13.43 4.38
C VAL A 364 -15.98 -12.18 3.52
N GLY A 365 -16.98 -11.95 2.68
CA GLY A 365 -17.06 -10.78 1.80
C GLY A 365 -16.37 -10.98 0.46
N GLU A 366 -16.31 -9.91 -0.34
CA GLU A 366 -15.86 -9.91 -1.73
C GLU A 366 -15.06 -8.63 -2.05
N PHE A 367 -14.19 -8.71 -3.05
CA PHE A 367 -13.51 -7.55 -3.61
C PHE A 367 -14.52 -6.61 -4.28
N ALA A 368 -14.33 -5.29 -4.12
CA ALA A 368 -15.18 -4.30 -4.77
C ALA A 368 -14.79 -4.07 -6.24
N ALA A 369 -13.54 -4.34 -6.58
CA ALA A 369 -13.02 -4.23 -7.93
C ALA A 369 -12.02 -5.35 -8.23
N VAL A 370 -12.03 -5.81 -9.48
CA VAL A 370 -11.03 -6.72 -10.04
C VAL A 370 -10.41 -6.03 -11.23
N GLU A 371 -9.10 -5.82 -11.17
CA GLU A 371 -8.32 -5.20 -12.23
C GLU A 371 -7.35 -6.23 -12.79
N PHE A 372 -7.25 -6.30 -14.13
CA PHE A 372 -6.30 -7.19 -14.78
C PHE A 372 -5.45 -6.41 -15.78
N ALA A 373 -4.17 -6.24 -15.46
CA ALA A 373 -3.23 -5.57 -16.33
C ALA A 373 -2.67 -6.54 -17.38
N GLY A 374 -2.88 -6.23 -18.67
CA GLY A 374 -2.30 -6.99 -19.78
C GLY A 374 -3.05 -8.28 -20.13
N LEU A 375 -4.34 -8.40 -19.76
CA LEU A 375 -5.21 -9.46 -20.28
C LEU A 375 -5.50 -9.23 -21.76
N ASP A 376 -5.66 -10.31 -22.54
CA ASP A 376 -6.23 -10.21 -23.88
C ASP A 376 -7.63 -9.55 -23.78
N PRO A 377 -7.92 -8.48 -24.55
CA PRO A 377 -9.22 -7.81 -24.51
C PRO A 377 -10.43 -8.71 -24.80
N ALA A 378 -10.22 -9.89 -25.42
CA ALA A 378 -11.27 -10.88 -25.64
C ALA A 378 -11.58 -11.71 -24.39
N LEU A 379 -10.63 -11.84 -23.46
CA LEU A 379 -10.81 -12.58 -22.22
C LEU A 379 -11.40 -11.70 -21.13
N ALA A 380 -12.08 -12.36 -20.20
CA ALA A 380 -12.65 -11.78 -18.99
C ALA A 380 -12.16 -12.55 -17.76
N VAL A 381 -12.31 -11.93 -16.59
CA VAL A 381 -11.96 -12.53 -15.30
C VAL A 381 -13.18 -12.51 -14.40
N ASN A 382 -13.44 -13.64 -13.75
CA ASN A 382 -14.39 -13.73 -12.66
C ASN A 382 -13.70 -14.27 -11.41
N VAL A 383 -14.27 -14.02 -10.23
CA VAL A 383 -13.66 -14.39 -8.94
C VAL A 383 -14.61 -15.26 -8.15
N ASP A 384 -14.16 -16.46 -7.81
CA ASP A 384 -14.88 -17.41 -6.97
C ASP A 384 -14.51 -17.22 -5.50
N TYR A 385 -15.51 -17.06 -4.65
CA TYR A 385 -15.36 -16.90 -3.19
C TYR A 385 -15.81 -18.18 -2.50
N LEU A 386 -14.86 -19.11 -2.38
CA LEU A 386 -15.06 -20.40 -1.73
C LEU A 386 -15.07 -20.24 -0.21
N SER A 387 -15.60 -21.25 0.49
CA SER A 387 -15.61 -21.25 1.96
C SER A 387 -14.22 -21.13 2.59
N ASN A 388 -13.16 -21.57 1.90
CA ASN A 388 -11.79 -21.67 2.39
C ASN A 388 -10.75 -21.04 1.44
N GLY A 389 -11.18 -20.19 0.51
CA GLY A 389 -10.26 -19.57 -0.44
C GLY A 389 -10.94 -18.64 -1.43
N VAL A 390 -10.12 -17.97 -2.23
CA VAL A 390 -10.56 -17.16 -3.35
C VAL A 390 -9.76 -17.56 -4.57
N GLU A 391 -10.44 -17.73 -5.71
CA GLU A 391 -9.82 -18.12 -6.98
C GLU A 391 -10.25 -17.15 -8.09
N ALA A 392 -9.32 -16.81 -8.98
CA ALA A 392 -9.60 -16.04 -10.18
C ALA A 392 -9.70 -16.98 -11.39
N PHE A 393 -10.80 -16.89 -12.12
CA PHE A 393 -11.10 -17.71 -13.30
C PHE A 393 -11.02 -16.85 -14.56
N ILE A 394 -10.17 -17.24 -15.49
CA ILE A 394 -10.02 -16.60 -16.79
C ILE A 394 -10.91 -17.32 -17.81
N TYR A 395 -11.72 -16.57 -18.55
CA TYR A 395 -12.65 -17.14 -19.52
C TYR A 395 -12.80 -16.25 -20.74
N LEU A 396 -13.01 -16.88 -21.89
CA LEU A 396 -13.50 -16.22 -23.09
C LEU A 396 -15.04 -16.26 -23.05
N PRO A 397 -15.76 -15.13 -23.03
CA PRO A 397 -17.23 -15.14 -22.96
C PRO A 397 -17.89 -15.99 -24.06
N GLY A 398 -18.69 -16.96 -23.63
CA GLY A 398 -19.38 -17.94 -24.47
C GLY A 398 -18.57 -19.20 -24.84
N ASP A 399 -17.27 -19.25 -24.57
CA ASP A 399 -16.43 -20.45 -24.75
C ASP A 399 -16.44 -21.28 -23.45
N PHE A 400 -17.41 -22.19 -23.37
CA PHE A 400 -17.69 -22.99 -22.17
C PHE A 400 -16.81 -24.25 -22.07
N ASP A 401 -16.28 -24.76 -23.19
CA ASP A 401 -15.36 -25.90 -23.16
C ASP A 401 -13.87 -25.52 -23.10
N ALA A 402 -13.59 -24.21 -23.11
CA ALA A 402 -12.27 -23.61 -22.98
C ALA A 402 -11.30 -24.03 -24.09
N ASP A 403 -11.81 -24.32 -25.29
CA ASP A 403 -10.99 -24.61 -26.46
C ASP A 403 -10.48 -23.33 -27.17
N GLY A 404 -10.93 -22.16 -26.68
CA GLY A 404 -10.57 -20.84 -27.19
C GLY A 404 -11.38 -20.41 -28.41
N VAL A 405 -12.43 -21.15 -28.78
CA VAL A 405 -13.25 -20.91 -29.97
C VAL A 405 -14.73 -20.98 -29.65
N LEU A 406 -15.42 -19.85 -29.80
CA LEU A 406 -16.88 -19.82 -29.72
C LEU A 406 -17.52 -20.65 -30.85
N GLY A 407 -18.17 -21.76 -30.51
CA GLY A 407 -18.51 -22.78 -31.48
C GLY A 407 -19.67 -23.72 -31.11
N THR A 408 -19.66 -24.88 -31.78
CA THR A 408 -20.71 -25.90 -31.62
C THR A 408 -20.60 -26.61 -30.28
N SER A 409 -19.40 -26.83 -29.77
CA SER A 409 -19.19 -27.49 -28.49
C SER A 409 -19.79 -26.68 -27.34
N ASP A 410 -19.62 -25.36 -27.34
CA ASP A 410 -20.22 -24.47 -26.33
C ASP A 410 -21.74 -24.49 -26.37
N TRP A 411 -22.30 -24.43 -27.59
CA TRP A 411 -23.74 -24.53 -27.77
C TRP A 411 -24.28 -25.86 -27.21
N LEU A 412 -23.53 -26.96 -27.39
CA LEU A 412 -23.90 -28.25 -26.83
C LEU A 412 -23.80 -28.27 -25.31
N ALA A 413 -22.79 -27.63 -24.71
CA ALA A 413 -22.61 -27.51 -23.26
C ALA A 413 -23.79 -26.74 -22.63
N LEU A 414 -24.03 -25.52 -23.10
CA LEU A 414 -25.13 -24.67 -22.64
C LEU A 414 -26.49 -25.35 -22.79
N ARG A 415 -26.80 -25.88 -23.99
CA ARG A 415 -28.08 -26.54 -24.25
C ARG A 415 -28.24 -27.81 -23.41
N GLY A 416 -27.15 -28.52 -23.13
CA GLY A 416 -27.14 -29.74 -22.33
C GLY A 416 -27.57 -29.52 -20.89
N ASN A 417 -27.32 -28.33 -20.34
CA ASN A 417 -27.60 -27.97 -18.96
C ASN A 417 -28.67 -26.87 -18.82
N LEU A 418 -29.36 -26.48 -19.89
CA LEU A 418 -30.39 -25.45 -19.81
C LEU A 418 -31.49 -25.85 -18.80
N PHE A 419 -31.86 -24.90 -17.93
CA PHE A 419 -32.75 -25.02 -16.78
C PHE A 419 -32.24 -25.93 -15.65
N THR A 420 -30.92 -25.95 -15.44
CA THR A 420 -30.31 -26.67 -14.31
C THR A 420 -29.77 -25.70 -13.26
N ASP A 421 -29.83 -26.15 -12.01
CA ASP A 421 -29.21 -25.47 -10.87
C ASP A 421 -27.77 -25.93 -10.75
N VAL A 422 -26.84 -24.98 -10.91
CA VAL A 422 -25.39 -25.18 -10.80
C VAL A 422 -24.79 -24.39 -9.63
N SER A 423 -25.62 -23.85 -8.75
CA SER A 423 -25.20 -23.01 -7.61
C SER A 423 -24.32 -23.73 -6.59
N SER A 424 -24.29 -25.07 -6.65
CA SER A 424 -23.38 -25.90 -5.83
C SER A 424 -21.99 -26.09 -6.43
N LEU A 425 -21.77 -25.64 -7.67
CA LEU A 425 -20.48 -25.69 -8.34
C LEU A 425 -19.71 -24.39 -8.10
N GLY A 426 -18.38 -24.47 -8.14
CA GLY A 426 -17.55 -23.27 -8.25
C GLY A 426 -17.74 -22.58 -9.61
N GLN A 427 -17.40 -21.30 -9.70
CA GLN A 427 -17.71 -20.44 -10.85
C GLN A 427 -17.17 -20.99 -12.18
N ALA A 428 -15.95 -21.54 -12.19
CA ALA A 428 -15.38 -22.13 -13.40
C ALA A 428 -16.18 -23.36 -13.90
N ALA A 429 -16.64 -24.20 -12.98
CA ALA A 429 -17.43 -25.39 -13.31
C ALA A 429 -18.89 -25.04 -13.67
N ALA A 430 -19.48 -24.04 -13.01
CA ALA A 430 -20.78 -23.49 -13.37
C ALA A 430 -20.75 -22.89 -14.79
N TYR A 431 -19.71 -22.10 -15.09
CA TYR A 431 -19.50 -21.55 -16.41
C TYR A 431 -19.30 -22.62 -17.48
N ALA A 432 -18.48 -23.64 -17.22
CA ALA A 432 -18.32 -24.78 -18.13
C ALA A 432 -19.63 -25.57 -18.33
N ALA A 433 -20.55 -25.51 -17.37
CA ALA A 433 -21.90 -26.04 -17.50
C ALA A 433 -22.84 -25.12 -18.30
N GLY A 434 -22.45 -23.88 -18.61
CA GLY A 434 -23.21 -22.91 -19.40
C GLY A 434 -23.83 -21.76 -18.60
N ASP A 435 -23.48 -21.58 -17.33
CA ASP A 435 -23.89 -20.41 -16.54
C ASP A 435 -23.05 -19.20 -16.96
N PHE A 436 -23.56 -18.48 -17.96
CA PHE A 436 -22.91 -17.35 -18.59
C PHE A 436 -22.97 -16.09 -17.71
N THR A 437 -24.04 -15.96 -16.91
CA THR A 437 -24.31 -14.81 -16.05
C THR A 437 -23.76 -14.97 -14.63
N PHE A 438 -23.31 -16.17 -14.28
CA PHE A 438 -22.78 -16.53 -12.96
C PHE A 438 -23.81 -16.35 -11.84
N ASN A 439 -25.09 -16.63 -12.14
CA ASN A 439 -26.17 -16.51 -11.16
C ASN A 439 -26.49 -17.85 -10.46
N GLY A 440 -25.77 -18.93 -10.80
CA GLY A 440 -25.94 -20.26 -10.25
C GLY A 440 -27.02 -21.10 -10.93
N ILE A 441 -27.64 -20.61 -12.01
CA ILE A 441 -28.71 -21.31 -12.72
C ILE A 441 -28.47 -21.12 -14.22
N VAL A 442 -28.33 -22.22 -14.96
CA VAL A 442 -28.25 -22.14 -16.42
C VAL A 442 -29.68 -21.94 -16.96
N ASP A 443 -30.03 -20.77 -17.46
CA ASP A 443 -31.39 -20.44 -17.87
C ASP A 443 -31.51 -19.60 -19.17
N HIS A 444 -32.65 -18.93 -19.32
CA HIS A 444 -32.92 -18.12 -20.51
C HIS A 444 -31.95 -16.94 -20.65
N GLU A 445 -31.48 -16.36 -19.54
CA GLU A 445 -30.56 -15.24 -19.54
C GLU A 445 -29.21 -15.66 -20.13
N ASP A 446 -28.69 -16.83 -19.73
CA ASP A 446 -27.44 -17.38 -20.27
C ASP A 446 -27.56 -17.69 -21.76
N PHE A 447 -28.69 -18.27 -22.15
CA PHE A 447 -29.01 -18.49 -23.56
C PHE A 447 -28.99 -17.21 -24.38
N MET A 448 -29.60 -16.14 -23.86
CA MET A 448 -29.65 -14.86 -24.55
C MET A 448 -28.27 -14.20 -24.61
N GLY A 449 -27.45 -14.33 -23.55
CA GLY A 449 -26.06 -13.90 -23.53
C GLY A 449 -25.21 -14.58 -24.60
N PHE A 450 -25.18 -15.91 -24.60
CA PHE A 450 -24.46 -16.71 -25.60
C PHE A 450 -24.91 -16.40 -27.03
N LYS A 451 -26.22 -16.39 -27.28
CA LYS A 451 -26.77 -16.07 -28.61
C LYS A 451 -26.35 -14.68 -29.07
N SER A 452 -26.41 -13.68 -28.19
CA SER A 452 -26.03 -12.31 -28.50
C SER A 452 -24.56 -12.24 -28.96
N LEU A 453 -23.66 -12.89 -28.21
CA LEU A 453 -22.24 -12.98 -28.57
C LEU A 453 -22.02 -13.72 -29.89
N TYR A 454 -22.63 -14.90 -30.06
CA TYR A 454 -22.48 -15.71 -31.28
C TYR A 454 -22.95 -14.97 -32.53
N VAL A 455 -24.08 -14.26 -32.43
CA VAL A 455 -24.60 -13.45 -33.54
C VAL A 455 -23.73 -12.24 -33.81
N ALA A 456 -23.14 -11.62 -32.79
CA ALA A 456 -22.21 -10.50 -32.97
C ALA A 456 -20.94 -10.94 -33.72
N GLU A 457 -20.41 -12.12 -33.40
CA GLU A 457 -19.18 -12.66 -34.01
C GLU A 457 -19.42 -13.24 -35.42
N PHE A 458 -20.44 -14.09 -35.57
CA PHE A 458 -20.63 -14.88 -36.80
C PHE A 458 -21.86 -14.48 -37.63
N GLY A 459 -22.70 -13.59 -37.12
CA GLY A 459 -23.92 -13.13 -37.77
C GLY A 459 -25.14 -14.04 -37.57
N ALA A 460 -26.33 -13.49 -37.81
CA ALA A 460 -27.60 -14.17 -37.56
C ALA A 460 -27.82 -15.44 -38.42
N ALA A 461 -27.22 -15.51 -39.61
CA ALA A 461 -27.30 -16.68 -40.48
C ALA A 461 -26.50 -17.87 -39.91
N ALA A 462 -25.32 -17.60 -39.33
CA ALA A 462 -24.53 -18.64 -38.67
C ALA A 462 -25.25 -19.16 -37.42
N TRP A 463 -25.86 -18.28 -36.62
CA TRP A 463 -26.71 -18.69 -35.51
C TRP A 463 -27.86 -19.61 -35.96
N ALA A 464 -28.56 -19.26 -37.04
CA ALA A 464 -29.65 -20.09 -37.55
C ALA A 464 -29.16 -21.49 -37.99
N ALA A 465 -27.94 -21.61 -38.48
CA ALA A 465 -27.31 -22.89 -38.81
C ALA A 465 -26.88 -23.67 -37.55
N LEU A 466 -26.32 -23.00 -36.54
CA LEU A 466 -25.89 -23.60 -35.27
C LEU A 466 -27.07 -24.14 -34.45
N ALA A 467 -28.14 -23.34 -34.36
CA ALA A 467 -29.35 -23.66 -33.61
C ALA A 467 -30.30 -24.60 -34.37
N ALA A 468 -29.98 -24.96 -35.62
CA ALA A 468 -30.76 -25.92 -36.37
C ALA A 468 -30.71 -27.28 -35.68
N ILE A 469 -31.83 -27.71 -35.12
CA ILE A 469 -32.04 -29.11 -34.74
C ILE A 469 -32.01 -29.90 -36.05
N PRO A 470 -31.17 -30.94 -36.21
CA PRO A 470 -31.26 -31.81 -37.38
C PRO A 470 -32.70 -32.30 -37.47
N GLU A 471 -33.45 -31.86 -38.49
CA GLU A 471 -34.74 -32.47 -38.75
C GLU A 471 -34.50 -33.98 -38.88
N PRO A 472 -35.34 -34.84 -38.28
CA PRO A 472 -35.23 -36.26 -38.54
C PRO A 472 -35.28 -36.39 -40.05
N SER A 473 -34.17 -36.86 -40.64
CA SER A 473 -33.96 -36.79 -42.09
C SER A 473 -35.27 -37.15 -42.79
N ALA A 474 -35.71 -36.36 -43.77
CA ALA A 474 -36.98 -36.62 -44.43
C ALA A 474 -37.10 -38.10 -44.88
N MET A 475 -35.97 -38.77 -45.12
CA MET A 475 -35.87 -40.22 -45.29
C MET A 475 -36.38 -41.06 -44.11
N LEU A 476 -36.02 -40.77 -42.85
CA LEU A 476 -36.49 -41.49 -41.67
C LEU A 476 -38.02 -41.35 -41.51
N LEU A 477 -38.57 -40.14 -41.71
CA LEU A 477 -40.02 -39.90 -41.71
C LEU A 477 -40.71 -40.58 -42.90
N SER A 478 -40.08 -40.61 -44.07
CA SER A 478 -40.58 -41.31 -45.26
C SER A 478 -40.60 -42.83 -45.07
N VAL A 479 -39.57 -43.40 -44.44
CA VAL A 479 -39.46 -44.84 -44.17
C VAL A 479 -40.47 -45.26 -43.10
N LEU A 480 -40.64 -44.47 -42.03
CA LEU A 480 -41.67 -44.73 -41.01
C LEU A 480 -43.08 -44.58 -41.58
N ALA A 481 -43.33 -43.58 -42.43
CA ALA A 481 -44.62 -43.42 -43.12
C ALA A 481 -44.89 -44.58 -44.08
N ALA A 482 -43.90 -45.02 -44.87
CA ALA A 482 -44.02 -46.16 -45.77
C ALA A 482 -44.26 -47.47 -45.01
N ALA A 483 -43.59 -47.69 -43.86
CA ALA A 483 -43.81 -48.84 -43.00
C ALA A 483 -45.22 -48.84 -42.37
N ALA A 484 -45.70 -47.68 -41.92
CA ALA A 484 -47.05 -47.52 -41.38
C ALA A 484 -48.12 -47.81 -42.44
N VAL A 485 -47.99 -47.25 -43.65
CA VAL A 485 -48.90 -47.50 -44.77
C VAL A 485 -48.88 -48.99 -45.17
N SER A 486 -47.70 -49.61 -45.24
CA SER A 486 -47.56 -51.03 -45.57
C SER A 486 -48.22 -51.94 -44.53
N SER A 487 -48.13 -51.58 -43.25
CA SER A 487 -48.79 -52.31 -42.16
C SER A 487 -50.32 -52.13 -42.15
N HIS A 488 -50.81 -50.95 -42.55
CA HIS A 488 -52.24 -50.67 -42.66
C HIS A 488 -52.88 -51.37 -43.86
N VAL A 489 -52.18 -51.43 -45.00
CA VAL A 489 -52.61 -52.17 -46.19
C VAL A 489 -52.65 -53.67 -45.90
N ARG A 490 -51.63 -54.24 -45.22
CA ARG A 490 -51.65 -55.66 -44.81
C ARG A 490 -52.80 -56.02 -43.87
N ARG A 491 -53.22 -55.11 -42.98
CA ARG A 491 -54.35 -55.35 -42.06
C ARG A 491 -55.73 -55.27 -42.74
N ARG A 492 -55.84 -54.65 -43.91
CA ARG A 492 -57.10 -54.57 -44.68
C ARG A 492 -57.27 -55.70 -45.70
N SER A 493 -56.24 -56.50 -45.92
CA SER A 493 -56.23 -57.63 -46.88
C SER A 493 -56.30 -59.00 -46.21
N ALA A 494 -56.64 -59.06 -44.91
CA ALA A 494 -56.85 -60.29 -44.14
C ALA A 494 -58.32 -60.46 -43.78
#